data_AF-A0A5R2N8C4-F1
#
_entry.id   AF-A0A5R2N8C4-F1
#
_cell.length_a   1.000
_cell.length_b   1.000
_cell.length_c   1.000
_cell.angle_alpha   90.00
_cell.angle_beta   90.00
_cell.angle_gamma   90.00
#
_symmetry.space_group_name_H-M   'P 1'
#
loop_
_entity.id
_entity.type
_entity.pdbx_description
1 polymer ?
#
loop_
_entity_poly.entity_id
_entity_poly.type
_entity_poly.pdbx_seq_one_letter_code
_entity_poly.pdbx_strand_id
1 'polypeptide(L)'
;GVDRLKCLGTANAIVPLLRSIHQYEERIIFPAYEVAAAGSNANLASARRLRAEHVEDECFAGEVTEILLAIGRGETVKNAEAVGFMLRGFFESVRRHVAFEREHVLPMIGIVDAD
;
A
#
# COMPACT_ATOMS: atom_id res chain seq x y z
N GLY A 1 22.38 16.53 4.30
CA GLY A 1 22.44 15.05 4.28
C GLY A 1 21.06 14.48 4.58
N VAL A 2 20.85 13.18 4.36
CA VAL A 2 19.58 12.50 4.68
C VAL A 2 19.35 12.48 6.20
N ASP A 3 18.11 12.72 6.63
CA ASP A 3 17.71 12.70 8.04
C ASP A 3 17.53 11.27 8.54
N ARG A 4 18.47 10.81 9.37
CA ARG A 4 18.51 9.43 9.87
C ARG A 4 17.35 9.09 10.80
N LEU A 5 16.92 10.04 11.63
CA LEU A 5 15.81 9.82 12.56
C LEU A 5 14.50 9.68 11.78
N LYS A 6 14.31 10.48 10.72
CA LYS A 6 13.17 10.30 9.82
C LYS A 6 13.22 8.95 9.10
N CYS A 7 14.37 8.49 8.65
CA CYS A 7 14.50 7.15 8.05
C CYS A 7 14.06 6.05 9.02
N LEU A 8 14.56 6.07 10.27
CA LEU A 8 14.17 5.09 11.28
C LEU A 8 12.67 5.17 11.62
N GLY A 9 12.15 6.38 11.84
CA GLY A 9 10.74 6.57 12.15
C GLY A 9 9.84 6.07 11.02
N THR A 10 10.19 6.40 9.78
CA THR A 10 9.43 5.98 8.59
C THR A 10 9.49 4.46 8.41
N ALA A 11 10.66 3.86 8.52
CA ALA A 11 10.82 2.41 8.36
C ALA A 11 10.01 1.60 9.38
N ASN A 12 9.95 2.07 10.63
CA ASN A 12 9.15 1.42 11.67
C ASN A 12 7.64 1.64 11.51
N ALA A 13 7.22 2.58 10.64
CA ALA A 13 5.81 2.93 10.46
C ALA A 13 5.18 2.32 9.20
N ILE A 14 5.93 2.23 8.08
CA ILE A 14 5.36 1.86 6.76
C ILE A 14 4.61 0.52 6.82
N VAL A 15 5.31 -0.56 7.20
CA VAL A 15 4.73 -1.91 7.16
C VAL A 15 3.56 -2.08 8.15
N PRO A 16 3.67 -1.66 9.43
CA PRO A 16 2.55 -1.74 10.35
C PRO A 16 1.32 -0.94 9.89
N LEU A 17 1.54 0.26 9.35
CA LEU A 17 0.46 1.11 8.85
C LEU A 17 -0.26 0.46 7.67
N LEU A 18 0.50 0.04 6.64
CA LEU A 18 -0.05 -0.58 5.44
C LEU A 18 -0.86 -1.85 5.79
N ARG A 19 -0.31 -2.72 6.64
CA ARG A 19 -1.02 -3.90 7.14
C ARG A 19 -2.32 -3.57 7.85
N SER A 20 -2.33 -2.55 8.69
CA SER A 20 -3.54 -2.17 9.42
C SER A 20 -4.65 -1.66 8.49
N ILE A 21 -4.27 -0.97 7.41
CA ILE A 21 -5.18 -0.49 6.37
C ILE A 21 -5.74 -1.68 5.57
N HIS A 22 -4.87 -2.55 5.04
CA HIS A 22 -5.28 -3.75 4.30
C HIS A 22 -6.20 -4.67 5.13
N GLN A 23 -5.89 -4.86 6.42
CA GLN A 23 -6.75 -5.64 7.31
C GLN A 23 -8.11 -4.99 7.54
N TYR A 24 -8.17 -3.66 7.57
CA TYR A 24 -9.43 -2.95 7.66
C TYR A 24 -10.25 -3.10 6.38
N GLU A 25 -9.62 -2.95 5.21
CA GLU A 25 -10.27 -3.17 3.92
C GLU A 25 -10.83 -4.58 3.81
N GLU A 26 -10.02 -5.60 4.12
CA GLU A 26 -10.44 -6.99 4.05
C GLU A 26 -11.57 -7.37 5.02
N ARG A 27 -11.62 -6.72 6.19
CA ARG A 27 -12.63 -7.02 7.22
C ARG A 27 -13.92 -6.21 7.06
N ILE A 28 -13.84 -5.02 6.49
CA ILE A 28 -14.92 -4.05 6.50
C ILE A 28 -15.32 -3.62 5.09
N ILE A 29 -14.35 -3.14 4.30
CA ILE A 29 -14.64 -2.54 2.98
C ILE A 29 -14.98 -3.59 1.94
N PHE A 30 -14.13 -4.60 1.75
CA PHE A 30 -14.34 -5.63 0.73
C PHE A 30 -15.61 -6.46 0.97
N PRO A 31 -15.98 -6.85 2.20
CA PRO A 31 -17.27 -7.48 2.44
C PRO A 31 -18.46 -6.61 2.04
N ALA A 32 -18.45 -5.31 2.38
CA ALA A 32 -19.51 -4.39 1.97
C ALA A 32 -19.58 -4.24 0.44
N TYR A 33 -18.41 -4.13 -0.21
CA TYR A 33 -18.29 -4.05 -1.66
C TYR A 33 -18.80 -5.33 -2.34
N GLU A 34 -18.46 -6.51 -1.84
CA GLU A 34 -18.91 -7.80 -2.38
C GLU A 34 -20.43 -7.97 -2.27
N VAL A 35 -21.04 -7.48 -1.18
CA VAL A 35 -22.51 -7.44 -1.02
C VAL A 35 -23.14 -6.48 -2.02
N ALA A 36 -22.60 -5.26 -2.15
CA ALA A 36 -23.09 -4.27 -3.11
C ALA A 36 -22.90 -4.72 -4.58
N ALA A 37 -21.86 -5.52 -4.83
CA ALA A 37 -21.54 -6.08 -6.13
C ALA A 37 -22.29 -7.40 -6.44
N ALA A 38 -23.19 -7.86 -5.57
CA ALA A 38 -23.93 -9.11 -5.75
C ALA A 38 -24.64 -9.14 -7.12
N GLY A 39 -24.12 -9.95 -8.04
CA GLY A 39 -24.58 -10.03 -9.44
C GLY A 39 -23.50 -9.74 -10.49
N SER A 40 -22.35 -9.17 -10.10
CA SER A 40 -21.21 -8.93 -10.99
C SER A 40 -20.01 -9.83 -10.63
N ASN A 41 -19.79 -10.89 -11.41
CA ASN A 41 -18.62 -11.77 -11.26
C ASN A 41 -17.29 -11.00 -11.45
N ALA A 42 -17.29 -9.95 -12.27
CA ALA A 42 -16.12 -9.10 -12.49
C ALA A 42 -15.72 -8.35 -11.21
N ASN A 43 -16.70 -7.79 -10.49
CA ASN A 43 -16.44 -7.05 -9.25
C ASN A 43 -15.93 -7.97 -8.13
N LEU A 44 -16.47 -9.19 -8.03
CA LEU A 44 -15.95 -10.21 -7.10
C LEU A 44 -14.52 -10.62 -7.45
N ALA A 45 -14.18 -10.69 -8.75
CA ALA A 45 -12.81 -10.94 -9.18
C ALA A 45 -11.87 -9.78 -8.82
N SER A 46 -12.32 -8.52 -8.92
CA SER A 46 -11.55 -7.36 -8.46
C SER A 46 -11.23 -7.43 -6.97
N ALA A 47 -12.19 -7.79 -6.11
CA ALA A 47 -11.94 -7.92 -4.68
C ALA A 47 -10.91 -9.02 -4.35
N ARG A 48 -10.86 -10.10 -5.14
CA ARG A 48 -9.81 -11.13 -5.00
C ARG A 48 -8.45 -10.63 -5.47
N ARG A 49 -8.42 -9.86 -6.57
CA ARG A 49 -7.19 -9.26 -7.09
C ARG A 49 -6.59 -8.28 -6.09
N LEU A 50 -7.40 -7.39 -5.50
CA LEU A 50 -6.94 -6.42 -4.49
C LEU A 50 -6.29 -7.10 -3.29
N ARG A 51 -6.88 -8.18 -2.77
CA ARG A 51 -6.27 -8.99 -1.70
C ARG A 51 -4.94 -9.63 -2.09
N ALA A 52 -4.77 -9.99 -3.36
CA ALA A 52 -3.48 -10.49 -3.85
C ALA A 52 -2.46 -9.34 -3.96
N GLU A 53 -2.89 -8.18 -4.45
CA GLU A 53 -2.08 -6.95 -4.51
C GLU A 53 -1.59 -6.53 -3.12
N HIS A 54 -2.38 -6.69 -2.06
CA HIS A 54 -1.95 -6.44 -0.67
C HIS A 54 -0.66 -7.18 -0.29
N VAL A 55 -0.53 -8.44 -0.71
CA VAL A 55 0.65 -9.26 -0.42
C VAL A 55 1.88 -8.68 -1.12
N GLU A 56 1.72 -8.23 -2.36
CA GLU A 56 2.79 -7.61 -3.14
C GLU A 56 3.19 -6.26 -2.54
N ASP A 57 2.22 -5.41 -2.21
CA ASP A 57 2.44 -4.09 -1.61
C ASP A 57 3.13 -4.19 -0.24
N GLU A 58 2.75 -5.17 0.59
CA GLU A 58 3.42 -5.44 1.86
C GLU A 58 4.85 -5.96 1.69
N CYS A 59 5.12 -6.75 0.65
CA CYS A 59 6.45 -7.23 0.34
C CYS A 59 7.37 -6.06 -0.06
N PHE A 60 6.92 -5.20 -0.98
CA PHE A 60 7.64 -4.00 -1.40
C PHE A 60 7.88 -3.04 -0.22
N ALA A 61 6.87 -2.86 0.64
CA ALA A 61 7.01 -2.07 1.87
C ALA A 61 8.11 -2.62 2.79
N GLY A 62 8.26 -3.95 2.87
CA GLY A 62 9.34 -4.60 3.60
C GLY A 62 10.72 -4.27 3.03
N GLU A 63 10.88 -4.36 1.70
CA GLU A 63 12.15 -4.02 1.05
C GLU A 63 12.55 -2.55 1.25
N VAL A 64 11.59 -1.63 1.14
CA VAL A 64 11.80 -0.20 1.44
C VAL A 64 12.16 0.01 2.90
N THR A 65 11.50 -0.70 3.82
CA THR A 65 11.79 -0.66 5.26
C THR A 65 13.25 -1.02 5.54
N GLU A 66 13.77 -2.10 4.95
CA GLU A 66 15.15 -2.52 5.17
C GLU A 66 16.17 -1.47 4.70
N ILE A 67 15.93 -0.86 3.54
CA ILE A 67 16.77 0.22 3.00
C ILE A 67 16.75 1.43 3.94
N LEU A 68 15.58 1.85 4.40
CA LEU A 68 15.44 2.99 5.30
C LEU A 68 16.08 2.72 6.67
N LEU A 69 15.95 1.50 7.19
CA LEU A 69 16.62 1.09 8.43
C LEU A 69 18.14 1.15 8.29
N ALA A 70 18.71 0.65 7.19
CA ALA A 70 20.14 0.72 6.92
C ALA A 70 20.65 2.17 6.90
N ILE A 71 19.96 3.05 6.15
CA ILE A 71 20.28 4.48 6.09
C ILE A 71 20.16 5.14 7.47
N GLY A 72 19.10 4.82 8.21
CA GLY A 72 18.84 5.31 9.55
C GLY A 72 19.92 4.92 10.56
N ARG A 73 20.47 3.70 10.44
CA ARG A 73 21.63 3.23 11.23
C ARG A 73 22.96 3.83 10.80
N GLY A 74 22.97 4.63 9.73
CA GLY A 74 24.16 5.34 9.24
C GLY A 74 24.97 4.59 8.19
N GLU A 75 24.42 3.52 7.61
CA GLU A 75 25.04 2.85 6.47
C GLU A 75 25.13 3.80 5.26
N THR A 76 26.21 3.68 4.48
CA THR A 76 26.42 4.53 3.31
C THR A 76 25.57 4.01 2.14
N VAL A 77 24.78 4.90 1.53
CA VAL A 77 24.04 4.59 0.30
C VAL A 77 25.03 4.46 -0.86
N LYS A 78 25.29 3.21 -1.27
CA LYS A 78 26.24 2.92 -2.37
C LYS A 78 25.66 3.24 -3.75
N ASN A 79 24.35 3.11 -3.92
CA ASN A 79 23.66 3.37 -5.17
C ASN A 79 22.33 4.09 -4.88
N ALA A 80 22.32 5.42 -5.02
CA ALA A 80 21.14 6.24 -4.77
C ALA A 80 20.05 6.04 -5.84
N GLU A 81 20.43 5.69 -7.08
CA GLU A 81 19.47 5.42 -8.15
C GLU A 81 18.65 4.17 -7.87
N ALA A 82 19.30 3.11 -7.38
CA ALA A 82 18.61 1.89 -6.96
C ALA A 82 17.61 2.17 -5.84
N VAL A 83 17.99 2.95 -4.83
CA VAL A 83 17.05 3.36 -3.76
C VAL A 83 15.87 4.14 -4.33
N GLY A 84 16.12 5.07 -5.26
CA GLY A 84 15.08 5.83 -5.94
C GLY A 84 14.12 4.96 -6.76
N PHE A 85 14.63 3.91 -7.42
CA PHE A 85 13.83 2.95 -8.16
C PHE A 85 12.91 2.13 -7.24
N MET A 86 13.44 1.63 -6.11
CA MET A 86 12.66 0.88 -5.13
C MET A 86 11.52 1.73 -4.53
N LEU A 87 11.84 2.97 -4.14
CA LEU A 87 10.83 3.91 -3.62
C LEU A 87 9.74 4.20 -4.66
N ARG A 88 10.14 4.39 -5.93
CA ARG A 88 9.19 4.64 -7.01
C ARG A 88 8.26 3.45 -7.22
N GLY A 89 8.79 2.22 -7.25
CA GLY A 89 7.99 1.01 -7.36
C GLY A 89 6.95 0.89 -6.25
N PHE A 90 7.37 1.09 -4.99
CA PHE A 90 6.46 1.10 -3.84
C PHE A 90 5.35 2.14 -3.98
N PHE A 91 5.70 3.41 -4.23
CA PHE A 91 4.70 4.48 -4.32
C PHE A 91 3.77 4.33 -5.52
N GLU A 92 4.27 3.86 -6.67
CA GLU A 92 3.46 3.64 -7.86
C GLU A 92 2.48 2.48 -7.67
N SER A 93 2.87 1.42 -6.96
CA SER A 93 1.96 0.32 -6.64
C SER A 93 0.82 0.78 -5.73
N VAL A 94 1.16 1.35 -4.58
CA VAL A 94 0.17 1.84 -3.60
C VAL A 94 -0.76 2.90 -4.19
N ARG A 95 -0.24 3.83 -5.02
CA ARG A 95 -1.09 4.84 -5.67
C ARG A 95 -2.11 4.23 -6.62
N ARG A 96 -1.73 3.21 -7.39
CA ARG A 96 -2.65 2.51 -8.29
C ARG A 96 -3.70 1.73 -7.52
N HIS A 97 -3.30 1.10 -6.41
CA HIS A 97 -4.21 0.42 -5.50
C HIS A 97 -5.28 1.39 -4.97
N VAL A 98 -4.84 2.47 -4.32
CA VAL A 98 -5.71 3.50 -3.75
C VAL A 98 -6.61 4.16 -4.81
N ALA A 99 -6.07 4.44 -6.00
CA ALA A 99 -6.87 5.00 -7.10
C ALA A 99 -8.00 4.06 -7.50
N PHE A 100 -7.73 2.76 -7.65
CA PHE A 100 -8.77 1.78 -7.99
C PHE A 100 -9.86 1.72 -6.91
N GLU A 101 -9.48 1.73 -5.64
CA GLU A 101 -10.44 1.71 -4.55
C GLU A 101 -11.36 2.94 -4.56
N ARG A 102 -10.77 4.12 -4.74
CA ARG A 102 -11.51 5.38 -4.78
C ARG A 102 -12.45 5.49 -5.99
N GLU A 103 -12.00 5.03 -7.15
CA GLU A 103 -12.76 5.14 -8.40
C GLU A 103 -13.83 4.06 -8.54
N HIS A 104 -13.65 2.89 -7.91
CA HIS A 104 -14.50 1.72 -8.16
C HIS A 104 -15.07 1.04 -6.92
N VAL A 105 -14.34 1.00 -5.80
CA VAL A 105 -14.78 0.28 -4.60
C VAL A 105 -15.64 1.18 -3.71
N LEU A 106 -15.13 2.34 -3.31
CA LEU A 106 -15.82 3.27 -2.40
C LEU A 106 -17.17 3.77 -2.95
N PRO A 107 -17.32 4.14 -4.24
CA PRO A 107 -18.60 4.61 -4.77
C PRO A 107 -19.68 3.53 -4.73
N MET A 108 -19.30 2.26 -4.92
CA MET A 108 -20.22 1.12 -4.91
C MET A 108 -20.82 0.86 -3.53
N ILE A 109 -20.15 1.29 -2.46
CA ILE A 109 -20.64 1.18 -1.08
C ILE A 109 -21.16 2.52 -0.54
N GLY A 110 -21.38 3.50 -1.42
CA GLY A 110 -21.97 4.80 -1.06
C GLY A 110 -21.01 5.75 -0.33
N ILE A 111 -19.70 5.50 -0.37
CA ILE A 111 -18.68 6.42 0.13
C ILE A 111 -18.23 7.30 -1.03
N VAL A 112 -18.45 8.61 -0.90
CA VAL A 112 -17.94 9.62 -1.84
C VAL A 112 -16.62 10.15 -1.28
N ASP A 113 -15.58 10.09 -2.10
CA ASP A 113 -14.29 10.70 -1.77
C ASP A 113 -14.50 12.22 -1.68
N ALA A 114 -14.11 12.82 -0.55
CA ALA A 114 -14.07 14.26 -0.40
C ALA A 114 -12.68 14.73 -0.86
N ASP A 115 -12.65 15.49 -1.96
CA ASP A 115 -11.44 16.13 -2.51
C ASP A 115 -10.69 16.99 -1.46
#